data_AF-A0A8I2YE52-F1
#
_entry.id   AF-A0A8I2YE52-F1
#
_cell.length_a   1.000
_cell.length_b   1.000
_cell.length_c   1.000
_cell.angle_alpha   90.00
_cell.angle_beta   90.00
_cell.angle_gamma   90.00
#
_symmetry.space_group_name_H-M   'P 1'
#
loop_
_entity.id
_entity.type
_entity.pdbx_description
1 polymer ?
#
loop_
_entity_poly.entity_id
_entity_poly.type
_entity_poly.pdbx_seq_one_letter_code
_entity_poly.pdbx_strand_id
1 'polypeptide(L)'
;MDILGSNTTITWENRKQGQKVARKVLTIYVHMGLQTIPLQIKLTKLLFISDYLVGRGSTVWKCKLPAGHLKQPATYVAVKDSWIDPLRKFTEGAILRILNKAGIEGIPTLIYDRQVMTKVDNKNGGQTMANQSTHCVRATLQRYPSSQGTYQLQVLYRLVTESVGSLVTDFWSLGELLVSFLDFVVGEHLLISVSRAFRLTPHCSAHKDALERTGILHHDISLVNLLLAFSKSKWSNHRMFMDHLSLVSWHALCTRIESMQ
;
A
#
# COMPACT_ATOMS: atom_id res chain seq x y z
N MET A 1 -18.43 -2.45 -7.88
CA MET A 1 -17.66 -1.86 -9.01
C MET A 1 -16.22 -2.30 -8.82
N ASP A 2 -15.65 -3.11 -9.73
CA ASP A 2 -14.24 -3.51 -9.62
C ASP A 2 -13.37 -2.26 -9.91
N ILE A 3 -12.64 -1.76 -8.90
CA ILE A 3 -11.74 -0.58 -9.01
C ILE A 3 -10.49 -0.91 -9.86
N LEU A 4 -10.36 -2.16 -10.31
CA LEU A 4 -9.27 -2.61 -11.15
C LEU A 4 -9.36 -1.92 -12.51
N GLY A 5 -8.40 -1.03 -12.78
CA GLY A 5 -8.34 -0.36 -14.06
C GLY A 5 -8.18 -1.31 -15.24
N SER A 6 -8.52 -0.83 -16.44
CA SER A 6 -8.58 -1.56 -17.72
C SER A 6 -7.27 -2.26 -18.14
N ASN A 7 -6.15 -1.95 -17.49
CA ASN A 7 -4.87 -2.64 -17.68
C ASN A 7 -4.76 -3.95 -16.87
N THR A 8 -5.84 -4.34 -16.19
CA THR A 8 -5.96 -5.63 -15.51
C THR A 8 -6.63 -6.61 -16.45
N THR A 9 -5.93 -7.68 -16.82
CA THR A 9 -6.52 -8.74 -17.63
C THR A 9 -7.06 -9.82 -16.70
N ILE A 10 -8.36 -10.06 -16.75
CA ILE A 10 -8.96 -11.21 -16.09
C ILE A 10 -8.81 -12.41 -17.03
N THR A 11 -7.95 -13.35 -16.68
CA THR A 11 -7.82 -14.62 -17.40
C THR A 11 -8.57 -15.71 -16.64
N TRP A 12 -9.24 -16.59 -17.37
CA TRP A 12 -9.96 -17.72 -16.76
C TRP A 12 -9.14 -18.98 -16.96
N GLU A 13 -8.80 -19.68 -15.87
CA GLU A 13 -8.14 -20.98 -15.94
C GLU A 13 -9.15 -22.08 -15.60
N ASN A 14 -9.30 -23.05 -16.51
CA ASN A 14 -10.03 -24.29 -16.23
C ASN A 14 -9.17 -25.19 -15.34
N ARG A 15 -9.65 -25.56 -14.15
CA ARG A 15 -9.01 -26.63 -13.35
C ARG A 15 -9.57 -28.00 -13.72
N LYS A 16 -8.78 -29.04 -13.42
CA LYS A 16 -9.03 -30.47 -13.71
C LYS A 16 -10.36 -31.05 -13.16
N GLN A 17 -11.17 -30.30 -12.43
CA GLN A 17 -12.47 -30.71 -11.88
C GLN A 17 -13.65 -29.92 -12.46
N GLY A 18 -13.50 -29.29 -13.64
CA GLY A 18 -14.60 -28.59 -14.33
C GLY A 18 -14.97 -27.22 -13.73
N GLN A 19 -14.47 -26.86 -12.54
CA GLN A 19 -14.67 -25.54 -11.97
C GLN A 19 -13.72 -24.51 -12.62
N LYS A 20 -14.30 -23.52 -13.29
CA LYS A 20 -13.60 -22.33 -13.79
C LYS A 20 -13.21 -21.47 -12.60
N VAL A 21 -11.92 -21.21 -12.42
CA VAL A 21 -11.45 -20.24 -11.42
C VAL A 21 -10.95 -19.00 -12.16
N ALA A 22 -11.53 -17.84 -11.82
CA ALA A 22 -11.05 -16.56 -12.31
C ALA A 22 -9.63 -16.31 -11.78
N ARG A 23 -8.68 -16.10 -12.67
CA ARG A 23 -7.33 -15.65 -12.31
C ARG A 23 -7.20 -14.19 -12.75
N LYS A 24 -7.19 -13.29 -11.77
CA LYS A 24 -6.91 -11.87 -12.03
C LYS A 24 -5.39 -11.71 -12.18
N VAL A 25 -4.94 -11.37 -13.39
CA VAL A 25 -3.52 -11.11 -13.69
C VAL A 25 -3.37 -9.65 -14.07
N LEU A 26 -2.48 -8.96 -13.37
CA LEU A 26 -2.07 -7.62 -13.69
C LEU A 26 -0.77 -7.69 -14.49
N THR A 27 -0.74 -7.11 -15.68
CA THR A 27 0.50 -6.88 -16.40
C THR A 27 0.93 -5.44 -16.20
N ILE A 28 2.11 -5.23 -15.63
CA ILE A 28 2.78 -3.93 -15.61
C ILE A 28 4.02 -3.97 -16.49
N TYR A 29 4.53 -2.80 -16.89
CA TYR A 29 5.75 -2.69 -17.68
C TYR A 29 6.80 -1.96 -16.85
N VAL A 30 7.88 -2.66 -16.50
CA VAL A 30 8.98 -2.12 -15.69
C VAL A 30 10.14 -1.77 -16.61
N HIS A 31 10.72 -0.58 -16.43
CA HIS A 31 11.89 -0.15 -17.18
C HIS A 31 13.17 -0.54 -16.44
N MET A 32 14.03 -1.33 -17.07
CA MET A 32 15.34 -1.70 -16.57
C MET A 32 16.40 -1.23 -17.58
N GLY A 33 16.97 -0.06 -17.33
CA GLY A 33 17.84 0.63 -18.29
C GLY A 33 17.07 1.02 -19.55
N LEU A 34 17.53 0.56 -20.72
CA LEU A 34 16.87 0.79 -22.02
C LEU A 34 15.76 -0.22 -22.33
N GLN A 35 15.61 -1.28 -21.53
CA GLN A 35 14.63 -2.32 -21.78
C GLN A 35 13.34 -2.08 -21.00
N THR A 36 12.20 -2.38 -21.62
CA THR A 36 10.90 -2.41 -20.97
C THR A 36 10.41 -3.84 -20.92
N ILE A 37 10.21 -4.36 -19.72
CA ILE A 37 9.89 -5.78 -19.50
C ILE A 37 8.48 -5.90 -18.92
N PRO A 38 7.61 -6.74 -19.50
CA PRO A 38 6.31 -7.02 -18.91
C PRO A 38 6.48 -7.88 -17.66
N LEU A 39 5.90 -7.45 -16.55
CA LEU A 39 5.81 -8.19 -15.30
C LEU A 39 4.35 -8.62 -15.08
N GLN A 40 4.12 -9.93 -15.07
CA GLN A 40 2.81 -10.53 -14.82
C GLN A 40 2.62 -10.82 -13.34
N ILE A 41 1.73 -10.07 -12.70
CA ILE A 41 1.45 -10.10 -11.28
C ILE A 41 0.12 -10.81 -11.05
N LYS A 42 0.12 -11.96 -10.36
CA LYS A 42 -1.13 -12.67 -10.02
C LYS A 42 -1.76 -12.04 -8.79
N LEU A 43 -2.97 -11.51 -8.89
CA LEU A 43 -3.73 -11.05 -7.73
C LEU A 43 -4.25 -12.27 -6.96
N THR A 44 -3.97 -12.36 -5.66
CA THR A 44 -4.27 -13.55 -4.85
C THR A 44 -5.32 -13.30 -3.77
N LYS A 45 -5.22 -12.19 -3.04
CA LYS A 45 -6.13 -11.85 -1.94
C LYS A 45 -6.32 -10.34 -1.89
N LEU A 46 -7.57 -9.87 -1.77
CA LEU A 46 -7.85 -8.48 -1.43
C LEU A 46 -7.50 -8.28 0.05
N LEU A 47 -6.58 -7.37 0.34
CA LEU A 47 -6.13 -7.04 1.70
C LEU A 47 -6.94 -5.90 2.28
N PHE A 48 -7.30 -4.91 1.46
CA PHE A 48 -8.00 -3.72 1.89
C PHE A 48 -8.85 -3.16 0.76
N ILE A 49 -10.03 -2.65 1.10
CA ILE A 49 -10.84 -1.83 0.23
C ILE A 49 -11.43 -0.68 1.03
N SER A 50 -11.30 0.51 0.46
CA SER A 50 -12.02 1.71 0.85
C SER A 50 -12.83 2.11 -0.37
N ASP A 51 -14.14 1.92 -0.26
CA ASP A 51 -15.13 2.09 -1.32
C ASP A 51 -15.80 3.47 -1.31
N TYR A 52 -15.25 4.42 -0.56
CA TYR A 52 -15.74 5.79 -0.55
C TYR A 52 -15.61 6.42 -1.94
N LEU A 53 -16.75 6.64 -2.58
CA LEU A 53 -16.89 7.43 -3.82
C LEU A 53 -16.52 8.91 -3.62
N VAL A 54 -16.61 9.39 -2.38
CA VAL A 54 -16.17 10.73 -1.96
C VAL A 54 -14.94 10.56 -1.07
N GLY A 55 -13.75 10.75 -1.64
CA GLY A 55 -12.48 10.58 -0.93
C GLY A 55 -11.42 9.87 -1.77
N ARG A 56 -10.36 9.35 -1.13
CA ARG A 56 -9.30 8.57 -1.78
C ARG A 56 -9.66 7.08 -1.77
N GLY A 57 -10.70 6.71 -2.51
CA GLY A 57 -11.07 5.29 -2.67
C GLY A 57 -9.83 4.48 -3.03
N SER A 58 -9.59 3.39 -2.32
CA SER A 58 -8.33 2.65 -2.37
C SER A 58 -8.55 1.15 -2.28
N THR A 59 -7.79 0.37 -3.05
CA THR A 59 -7.76 -1.09 -2.93
C THR A 59 -6.34 -1.56 -2.80
N VAL A 60 -6.10 -2.55 -1.95
CA VAL A 60 -4.79 -3.17 -1.81
C VAL A 60 -4.93 -4.67 -1.94
N TRP A 61 -4.10 -5.25 -2.78
CA TRP A 61 -4.07 -6.66 -3.10
C TRP A 61 -2.74 -7.27 -2.68
N LYS A 62 -2.81 -8.44 -2.07
CA LYS A 62 -1.69 -9.38 -2.01
C LYS A 62 -1.60 -10.07 -3.35
N CYS A 63 -0.41 -10.02 -3.92
CA CYS A 63 -0.14 -10.54 -5.24
C CYS A 63 1.05 -11.48 -5.22
N LYS A 64 1.12 -12.40 -6.19
CA LYS A 64 2.23 -13.32 -6.38
C LYS A 64 2.98 -12.96 -7.67
N LEU A 65 4.30 -12.83 -7.59
CA LEU A 65 5.17 -12.68 -8.76
C LEU A 65 5.54 -14.04 -9.35
N PRO A 66 5.88 -14.11 -10.65
CA PRO A 66 6.47 -15.31 -11.23
C PRO A 66 7.86 -15.53 -10.63
N ALA A 67 8.29 -16.79 -10.55
CA ALA A 67 9.61 -17.13 -10.01
C ALA A 67 10.74 -16.45 -10.81
N GLY A 68 11.80 -16.04 -10.14
CA GLY A 68 13.00 -15.46 -10.77
C GLY A 68 12.95 -13.96 -11.09
N HIS A 69 11.86 -13.26 -10.79
CA HIS A 69 11.75 -11.82 -11.09
C HIS A 69 12.25 -10.88 -9.98
N LEU A 70 12.47 -11.38 -8.76
CA LEU A 70 13.08 -10.61 -7.66
C LEU A 70 14.33 -11.32 -7.16
N LYS A 71 15.32 -10.53 -6.69
CA LYS A 71 16.58 -11.04 -6.11
C LYS A 71 16.38 -11.77 -4.77
N GLN A 72 15.24 -11.57 -4.12
CA GLN A 72 14.88 -12.21 -2.86
C GLN A 72 13.74 -13.23 -3.04
N PRO A 73 13.61 -14.23 -2.15
CA PRO A 73 12.56 -15.25 -2.20
C PRO A 73 11.13 -14.72 -1.99
N ALA A 74 10.95 -13.40 -1.86
CA ALA A 74 9.64 -12.77 -1.74
C ALA A 74 8.80 -13.07 -2.98
N THR A 75 8.01 -14.14 -2.88
CA THR A 75 7.11 -14.58 -3.94
C THR A 75 5.90 -13.64 -4.05
N TYR A 76 5.77 -12.68 -3.14
CA TYR A 76 4.59 -11.84 -2.97
C TYR A 76 4.94 -10.35 -2.99
N VAL A 77 4.03 -9.57 -3.56
CA VAL A 77 4.07 -8.10 -3.63
C VAL A 77 2.71 -7.54 -3.24
N ALA A 78 2.69 -6.29 -2.80
CA ALA A 78 1.44 -5.55 -2.64
C ALA A 78 1.16 -4.72 -3.89
N VAL A 79 -0.06 -4.77 -4.42
CA VAL A 79 -0.55 -3.87 -5.46
C VAL A 79 -1.62 -2.98 -4.85
N LYS A 80 -1.40 -1.67 -4.85
CA LYS A 80 -2.31 -0.67 -4.33
C LYS A 80 -2.79 0.22 -5.46
N ASP A 81 -4.11 0.29 -5.63
CA ASP A 81 -4.77 1.23 -6.53
C ASP A 81 -5.52 2.26 -5.69
N SER A 82 -5.26 3.55 -5.91
CA SER A 82 -5.87 4.64 -5.15
C SER A 82 -6.26 5.78 -6.07
N TRP A 83 -7.43 6.38 -5.83
CA TRP A 83 -7.79 7.65 -6.44
C TRP A 83 -7.02 8.79 -5.79
N ILE A 84 -6.28 9.55 -6.60
CA ILE A 84 -5.47 10.68 -6.14
C ILE A 84 -5.84 11.95 -6.86
N ASP A 85 -5.62 13.09 -6.21
CA ASP A 85 -5.63 14.40 -6.84
C ASP A 85 -4.44 14.49 -7.83
N PRO A 86 -4.67 14.69 -9.15
CA PRO A 86 -3.61 14.81 -10.13
C PRO A 86 -2.73 16.05 -9.93
N LEU A 87 -3.18 17.07 -9.19
CA LEU A 87 -2.43 18.28 -8.89
C LEU A 87 -1.50 18.11 -7.67
N ARG A 88 -1.54 16.95 -7.01
CA ARG A 88 -0.70 16.69 -5.85
C ARG A 88 0.78 16.68 -6.23
N LYS A 89 1.54 17.58 -5.61
CA LYS A 89 2.99 17.74 -5.85
C LYS A 89 3.80 16.46 -5.67
N PHE A 90 3.47 15.67 -4.64
CA PHE A 90 4.15 14.42 -4.34
C PHE A 90 3.15 13.28 -4.23
N THR A 91 3.33 12.28 -5.09
CA THR A 91 2.64 11.00 -4.95
C THR A 91 3.35 10.12 -3.93
N GLU A 92 2.62 9.14 -3.39
CA GLU A 92 3.18 8.14 -2.49
C GLU A 92 4.36 7.38 -3.14
N GLY A 93 4.26 7.06 -4.43
CA GLY A 93 5.36 6.45 -5.18
C GLY A 93 6.59 7.36 -5.28
N ALA A 94 6.42 8.66 -5.51
CA ALA A 94 7.52 9.62 -5.51
C ALA A 94 8.22 9.68 -4.14
N ILE A 95 7.45 9.63 -3.06
CA ILE A 95 7.99 9.67 -1.70
C ILE A 95 8.74 8.38 -1.38
N LEU A 96 8.16 7.21 -1.65
CA LEU A 96 8.83 5.92 -1.47
C LEU A 96 10.14 5.85 -2.25
N ARG A 97 10.18 6.40 -3.47
CA ARG A 97 11.41 6.46 -4.27
C ARG A 97 12.53 7.26 -3.57
N ILE A 98 12.19 8.40 -2.96
CA ILE A 98 13.15 9.22 -2.19
C ILE A 98 13.65 8.43 -0.99
N LEU A 99 12.74 7.83 -0.22
CA LEU A 99 13.09 7.10 1.00
C LEU A 99 13.87 5.81 0.69
N ASN A 100 13.51 5.04 -0.35
CA ASN A 100 14.27 3.86 -0.77
C ASN A 100 15.67 4.26 -1.26
N LYS A 101 15.81 5.37 -1.99
CA LYS A 101 17.13 5.90 -2.40
C LYS A 101 17.97 6.32 -1.20
N ALA A 102 17.35 6.85 -0.15
CA ALA A 102 18.02 7.15 1.11
C ALA A 102 18.33 5.88 1.92
N GLY A 103 17.86 4.69 1.53
CA GLY A 103 18.07 3.47 2.30
C GLY A 103 17.44 3.56 3.68
N ILE A 104 16.23 4.11 3.77
CA ILE A 104 15.41 4.03 4.99
C ILE A 104 14.99 2.57 5.17
N GLU A 105 15.28 1.99 6.33
CA GLU A 105 14.83 0.63 6.67
C GLU A 105 13.38 0.65 7.17
N GLY A 106 12.71 -0.50 7.15
CA GLY A 106 11.36 -0.64 7.67
C GLY A 106 10.24 -0.09 6.77
N ILE A 107 10.59 0.53 5.63
CA ILE A 107 9.62 0.98 4.63
C ILE A 107 9.51 0.01 3.44
N PRO A 108 8.40 0.07 2.68
CA PRO A 108 8.23 -0.74 1.48
C PRO A 108 9.25 -0.41 0.39
N THR A 109 9.84 -1.43 -0.24
CA THR A 109 10.59 -1.23 -1.48
C THR A 109 9.63 -0.99 -2.64
N LEU A 110 9.75 0.15 -3.30
CA LEU A 110 9.01 0.50 -4.51
C LEU A 110 9.49 -0.34 -5.70
N ILE A 111 8.56 -1.03 -6.36
CA ILE A 111 8.80 -1.75 -7.62
C ILE A 111 8.28 -0.92 -8.81
N TYR A 112 7.07 -0.37 -8.67
CA TYR A 112 6.38 0.31 -9.76
C TYR A 112 5.37 1.32 -9.22
N ASP A 113 5.26 2.47 -9.87
CA ASP A 113 4.20 3.43 -9.64
C ASP A 113 3.85 4.20 -10.91
N ARG A 114 2.56 4.26 -11.28
CA ARG A 114 2.06 5.13 -12.37
C ARG A 114 0.55 5.35 -12.28
N GLN A 115 0.08 6.40 -12.95
CA GLN A 115 -1.34 6.55 -13.26
C GLN A 115 -1.81 5.40 -14.15
N VAL A 116 -3.00 4.87 -13.86
CA VAL A 116 -3.60 3.78 -14.62
C VAL A 116 -4.24 4.36 -15.87
N MET A 117 -3.89 3.80 -17.02
CA MET A 117 -4.42 4.21 -18.32
C MET A 117 -5.62 3.34 -18.69
N THR A 118 -6.59 3.92 -19.39
CA THR A 118 -7.70 3.21 -20.02
C THR A 118 -7.85 3.57 -21.48
N LYS A 119 -8.38 2.61 -22.24
CA LYS A 119 -8.83 2.86 -23.61
C LYS A 119 -10.08 3.70 -23.56
N VAL A 120 -10.12 4.75 -24.37
CA VAL A 120 -11.27 5.63 -24.56
C VAL A 120 -11.52 5.76 -26.05
N ASP A 121 -12.79 5.62 -26.44
CA ASP A 121 -13.21 5.82 -27.82
C ASP A 121 -13.09 7.30 -28.18
N ASN A 122 -12.40 7.57 -29.28
CA ASN A 122 -12.32 8.90 -29.86
C ASN A 122 -13.57 9.16 -30.71
N LYS A 123 -13.95 10.44 -30.87
CA LYS A 123 -15.07 10.89 -31.71
C LYS A 123 -14.97 10.39 -33.16
N ASN A 124 -13.76 10.08 -33.63
CA ASN A 124 -13.49 9.56 -34.97
C ASN A 124 -13.52 8.02 -35.07
N GLY A 125 -14.01 7.31 -34.05
CA GLY A 125 -14.10 5.84 -34.06
C GLY A 125 -12.80 5.08 -33.78
N GLY A 126 -11.70 5.78 -33.50
CA GLY A 126 -10.43 5.18 -33.06
C GLY A 126 -10.34 5.01 -31.54
N GLN A 127 -9.43 4.17 -31.04
CA GLN A 127 -9.15 4.03 -29.60
C GLN A 127 -7.89 4.80 -29.22
N THR A 128 -7.95 5.56 -28.13
CA THR A 128 -6.80 6.26 -27.55
C THR A 128 -6.62 5.85 -26.08
N MET A 129 -5.40 5.95 -25.55
CA MET A 129 -5.15 5.73 -24.13
C MET A 129 -5.28 7.06 -23.37
N ALA A 130 -6.10 7.10 -22.34
CA ALA A 130 -6.26 8.24 -21.45
C ALA A 130 -6.07 7.81 -19.98
N ASN A 131 -5.71 8.73 -19.09
CA ASN A 131 -5.69 8.45 -17.67
C ASN A 131 -7.09 8.05 -17.19
N GLN A 132 -7.18 6.95 -16.46
CA GLN A 132 -8.42 6.56 -15.81
C GLN A 132 -8.72 7.58 -14.70
N SER A 133 -9.74 8.41 -14.93
CA SER A 133 -10.11 9.50 -14.05
C SER A 133 -11.57 9.41 -13.63
N THR A 134 -11.95 10.13 -12.56
CA THR A 134 -13.36 10.30 -12.19
C THR A 134 -14.16 10.94 -13.33
N HIS A 135 -13.52 11.77 -14.17
CA HIS A 135 -14.11 12.29 -15.40
C HIS A 135 -14.47 11.17 -16.39
N CYS A 136 -13.54 10.25 -16.67
CA CYS A 136 -13.79 9.10 -17.55
C CYS A 136 -14.90 8.18 -17.01
N VAL A 137 -14.92 7.96 -15.69
CA VAL A 137 -15.97 7.17 -15.04
C VAL A 137 -17.32 7.88 -15.20
N ARG A 138 -17.40 9.19 -14.94
CA ARG A 138 -18.64 9.96 -15.12
C ARG A 138 -19.11 9.97 -16.58
N ALA A 139 -18.22 10.16 -17.55
CA ALA A 139 -18.59 10.12 -18.97
C ALA A 139 -19.23 8.77 -19.34
N THR A 140 -18.71 7.67 -18.79
CA THR A 140 -19.32 6.32 -18.95
C THR A 140 -20.68 6.22 -18.25
N LEU A 141 -20.80 6.81 -17.06
CA LEU A 141 -22.01 6.78 -16.24
C LEU A 141 -23.10 7.78 -16.67
N GLN A 142 -22.82 8.78 -17.50
CA GLN A 142 -23.80 9.76 -18.02
C GLN A 142 -24.94 9.12 -18.82
N ARG A 143 -24.85 7.83 -19.15
CA ARG A 143 -25.99 7.00 -19.59
C ARG A 143 -27.07 6.79 -18.51
N TYR A 144 -26.79 7.16 -17.27
CA TYR A 144 -27.70 7.13 -16.14
C TYR A 144 -28.02 8.55 -15.69
N PRO A 145 -29.31 8.91 -15.48
CA PRO A 145 -29.72 10.23 -15.03
C PRO A 145 -29.20 10.42 -13.60
N SER A 146 -28.06 11.08 -13.46
CA SER A 146 -27.44 11.36 -12.17
C SER A 146 -27.25 12.86 -12.02
N SER A 147 -27.57 13.32 -10.81
CA SER A 147 -27.61 14.72 -10.37
C SER A 147 -26.35 15.50 -10.78
N GLN A 148 -26.56 16.76 -11.17
CA GLN A 148 -25.53 17.75 -11.55
C GLN A 148 -24.63 18.19 -10.37
N GLY A 149 -24.26 17.29 -9.47
CA GLY A 149 -23.35 17.59 -8.38
C GLY A 149 -21.94 17.87 -8.90
N THR A 150 -21.28 18.88 -8.32
CA THR A 150 -19.84 19.11 -8.47
C THR A 150 -19.07 17.88 -8.01
N TYR A 151 -17.94 17.58 -8.67
CA TYR A 151 -17.06 16.49 -8.27
C TYR A 151 -15.62 16.93 -8.38
N GLN A 152 -14.77 16.27 -7.60
CA GLN A 152 -13.33 16.46 -7.66
C GLN A 152 -12.73 15.58 -8.76
N LEU A 153 -11.88 16.17 -9.59
CA LEU A 153 -11.10 15.42 -10.56
C LEU A 153 -10.07 14.58 -9.80
N GLN A 154 -10.14 13.26 -9.97
CA GLN A 154 -9.15 12.34 -9.44
C GLN A 154 -8.71 11.39 -10.54
N VAL A 155 -7.48 10.91 -10.44
CA VAL A 155 -6.91 9.90 -11.34
C VAL A 155 -6.61 8.64 -10.54
N LEU A 156 -6.83 7.48 -11.16
CA LEU A 156 -6.48 6.20 -10.56
C LEU A 156 -4.97 6.03 -10.66
N TYR A 157 -4.32 5.84 -9.53
CA TYR A 157 -2.87 5.67 -9.44
C TYR A 157 -2.56 4.31 -8.83
N ARG A 158 -1.61 3.62 -9.43
CA ARG A 158 -1.19 2.27 -9.05
C ARG A 158 0.21 2.29 -8.49
N LEU A 159 0.39 1.59 -7.38
CA LEU A 159 1.64 1.37 -6.68
C LEU A 159 1.88 -0.13 -6.49
N VAL A 160 3.11 -0.59 -6.70
CA VAL A 160 3.54 -1.97 -6.45
C VAL A 160 4.79 -1.97 -5.58
N THR A 161 4.78 -2.75 -4.49
CA THR A 161 5.88 -2.81 -3.52
C THR A 161 6.23 -4.24 -3.11
N GLU A 162 7.49 -4.49 -2.74
CA GLU A 162 8.00 -5.82 -2.35
C GLU A 162 7.44 -6.31 -1.01
N SER A 163 7.23 -5.41 -0.04
CA SER A 163 6.64 -5.81 1.22
C SER A 163 5.15 -6.07 1.02
N VAL A 164 4.67 -7.23 1.48
CA VAL A 164 3.26 -7.42 1.79
C VAL A 164 3.15 -7.30 3.29
N GLY A 165 2.33 -6.36 3.70
CA GLY A 165 2.17 -6.07 5.10
C GLY A 165 1.40 -7.18 5.78
N SER A 166 1.62 -7.36 7.06
CA SER A 166 0.70 -8.16 7.87
C SER A 166 -0.59 -7.36 7.98
N LEU A 167 -1.74 -7.99 7.69
CA LEU A 167 -3.03 -7.34 7.92
C LEU A 167 -3.16 -6.97 9.41
N VAL A 168 -3.99 -5.97 9.75
CA VAL A 168 -4.38 -5.72 11.16
C VAL A 168 -4.95 -6.99 11.82
N THR A 169 -5.54 -7.87 11.02
CA THR A 169 -6.05 -9.19 11.46
C THR A 169 -4.97 -10.26 11.63
N ASP A 170 -3.75 -10.03 11.13
CA ASP A 170 -2.65 -10.98 11.19
C ASP A 170 -1.78 -10.77 12.44
N PHE A 171 -2.10 -9.77 13.27
CA PHE A 171 -1.48 -9.55 14.58
C PHE A 171 -2.01 -10.57 15.58
N TRP A 172 -1.09 -11.21 16.30
CA TRP A 172 -1.42 -12.29 17.24
C TRP A 172 -1.90 -11.76 18.59
N SER A 173 -1.64 -10.49 18.88
CA SER A 173 -2.05 -9.84 20.13
C SER A 173 -2.28 -8.35 19.94
N LEU A 174 -3.07 -7.78 20.85
CA LEU A 174 -3.27 -6.34 20.94
C LEU A 174 -1.95 -5.59 21.24
N GLY A 175 -1.02 -6.20 21.98
CA GLY A 175 0.31 -5.62 22.19
C GLY A 175 1.09 -5.43 20.89
N GLU A 176 1.09 -6.44 20.00
CA GLU A 176 1.75 -6.36 18.68
C GLU A 176 1.13 -5.26 17.81
N LEU A 177 -0.20 -5.15 17.85
CA LEU A 177 -0.93 -4.10 17.15
C LEU A 177 -0.56 -2.72 17.71
N LEU A 178 -0.60 -2.54 19.03
CA LEU A 178 -0.30 -1.28 19.69
C LEU A 178 1.15 -0.82 19.47
N VAL A 179 2.14 -1.71 19.48
CA VAL A 179 3.53 -1.35 19.17
C VAL A 179 3.67 -0.83 17.75
N SER A 180 2.97 -1.43 16.79
CA SER A 180 2.95 -0.96 15.40
C SER A 180 2.28 0.40 15.27
N PHE A 181 1.24 0.67 16.06
CA PHE A 181 0.62 2.00 16.17
C PHE A 181 1.52 3.02 16.90
N LEU A 182 2.29 2.59 17.90
CA LEU A 182 3.18 3.47 18.65
C LEU A 182 4.31 4.01 17.79
N ASP A 183 4.87 3.24 16.85
CA ASP A 183 5.85 3.77 15.89
C ASP A 183 5.28 4.95 15.08
N PHE A 184 4.01 4.85 14.68
CA PHE A 184 3.31 5.92 13.97
C PHE A 184 3.12 7.17 14.84
N VAL A 185 2.61 7.00 16.05
CA VAL A 185 2.33 8.12 16.97
C VAL A 185 3.61 8.76 17.52
N VAL A 186 4.64 7.95 17.81
CA VAL A 186 5.91 8.45 18.34
C VAL A 186 6.72 9.15 17.25
N GLY A 187 6.64 8.70 15.99
CA GLY A 187 7.19 9.44 14.85
C GLY A 187 6.61 10.86 14.70
N GLU A 188 5.34 11.03 15.05
CA GLU A 188 4.65 12.33 15.06
C GLU A 188 5.03 13.20 16.29
N HIS A 189 5.28 12.57 17.45
CA HIS A 189 5.62 13.26 18.70
C HIS A 189 7.12 13.42 18.99
N LEU A 190 8.02 12.95 18.12
CA LEU A 190 9.48 12.96 18.30
C LEU A 190 10.14 14.36 18.20
N LEU A 191 9.37 15.42 18.41
CA LEU A 191 9.90 16.73 18.82
C LEU A 191 10.05 16.88 20.34
N ILE A 192 9.50 15.98 21.18
CA ILE A 192 9.49 16.18 22.64
C ILE A 192 9.78 14.86 23.43
N SER A 193 11.03 14.69 23.84
CA SER A 193 11.45 14.02 25.10
C SER A 193 11.50 12.49 25.27
N VAL A 194 10.99 11.63 24.37
CA VAL A 194 10.92 10.16 24.65
C VAL A 194 12.16 9.36 24.19
N SER A 195 13.05 9.94 23.38
CA SER A 195 14.15 9.21 22.71
C SER A 195 15.28 8.73 23.62
N ARG A 196 15.38 9.20 24.87
CA ARG A 196 16.48 8.79 25.78
C ARG A 196 16.20 7.53 26.60
N ALA A 197 14.93 7.11 26.77
CA ALA A 197 14.57 5.99 27.64
C ALA A 197 14.35 4.66 26.89
N PHE A 198 14.05 4.71 25.58
CA PHE A 198 13.74 3.53 24.80
C PHE A 198 14.77 3.34 23.69
N ARG A 199 15.56 2.27 23.77
CA ARG A 199 16.23 1.70 22.59
C ARG A 199 15.14 1.07 21.72
N LEU A 200 14.47 1.91 20.95
CA LEU A 200 13.52 1.49 19.94
C LEU A 200 14.21 0.47 19.02
N THR A 201 13.51 -0.63 18.73
CA THR A 201 14.03 -1.62 17.77
C THR A 201 14.24 -0.94 16.41
N PRO A 202 15.12 -1.46 15.52
CA PRO A 202 15.43 -0.83 14.22
C PRO A 202 14.22 -0.59 13.30
N HIS A 203 13.06 -1.17 13.64
CA HIS A 203 11.82 -1.04 12.89
C HIS A 203 10.97 0.15 13.34
N CYS A 204 11.19 0.66 14.56
CA CYS A 204 10.50 1.83 15.11
C CYS A 204 11.25 3.15 14.85
N SER A 205 12.16 3.17 13.87
CA SER A 205 12.89 4.38 13.47
C SER A 205 12.57 4.82 12.04
N ALA A 206 11.74 4.10 11.28
CA ALA A 206 11.51 4.42 9.87
C ALA A 206 11.01 5.86 9.66
N HIS A 207 10.05 6.32 10.48
CA HIS A 207 9.53 7.68 10.44
C HIS A 207 10.57 8.72 10.88
N LYS A 208 11.32 8.40 11.94
CA LYS A 208 12.42 9.25 12.44
C LYS A 208 13.52 9.39 11.40
N ASP A 209 13.99 8.28 10.84
CA ASP A 209 15.05 8.23 9.84
C ASP A 209 14.60 8.90 8.55
N ALA A 210 13.34 8.72 8.14
CA ALA A 210 12.76 9.46 7.00
C ALA A 210 12.82 10.98 7.25
N LEU A 211 12.42 11.44 8.44
CA LEU A 211 12.49 12.84 8.80
C LEU A 211 13.93 13.35 8.85
N GLU A 212 14.80 12.72 9.64
CA GLU A 212 16.18 13.16 9.87
C GLU A 212 17.04 13.11 8.61
N ARG A 213 16.84 12.10 7.75
CA ARG A 213 17.71 11.86 6.59
C ARG A 213 17.17 12.44 5.29
N THR A 214 15.86 12.70 5.20
CA THR A 214 15.25 13.20 3.96
C THR A 214 14.37 14.44 4.15
N GLY A 215 14.10 14.86 5.39
CA GLY A 215 13.19 15.97 5.70
C GLY A 215 11.72 15.65 5.43
N ILE A 216 11.39 14.38 5.19
CA ILE A 216 10.03 13.94 4.87
C ILE A 216 9.36 13.45 6.14
N LEU A 217 8.47 14.26 6.70
CA LEU A 217 7.50 13.82 7.69
C LEU A 217 6.29 13.26 6.94
N HIS A 218 6.15 11.94 6.92
CA HIS A 218 5.17 11.31 6.05
C HIS A 218 3.87 10.96 6.77
N HIS A 219 2.99 11.95 6.97
CA HIS A 219 1.61 11.71 7.45
C HIS A 219 0.75 10.88 6.48
N ASP A 220 1.19 10.74 5.22
CA ASP A 220 0.41 10.17 4.13
C ASP A 220 0.78 8.71 3.79
N ILE A 221 1.58 8.03 4.61
CA ILE A 221 1.80 6.58 4.47
C ILE A 221 0.48 6.08 5.02
N SER A 222 -0.45 5.77 4.12
CA SER A 222 -1.79 5.34 4.51
C SER A 222 -1.66 4.26 5.57
N LEU A 223 -2.61 4.13 6.50
CA LEU A 223 -2.72 2.98 7.43
C LEU A 223 -2.45 1.61 6.76
N VAL A 224 -2.67 1.52 5.45
CA VAL A 224 -2.43 0.32 4.63
C VAL A 224 -0.94 0.08 4.28
N ASN A 225 -0.11 1.11 4.37
CA ASN A 225 1.35 1.02 4.27
C ASN A 225 2.01 0.74 5.62
N LEU A 226 1.37 1.11 6.74
CA LEU A 226 1.76 0.69 8.10
C LEU A 226 1.60 -0.81 8.35
N LEU A 227 0.88 -1.51 7.46
CA LEU A 227 0.89 -2.98 7.45
C LEU A 227 2.32 -3.53 7.19
N LEU A 228 3.25 -2.72 6.67
CA LEU A 228 4.59 -3.05 6.18
C LEU A 228 5.59 -2.52 7.24
N ALA A 229 6.52 -3.25 7.88
CA ALA A 229 7.31 -4.40 7.48
C ALA A 229 7.68 -5.29 8.70
N PHE A 230 6.72 -5.98 9.31
CA PHE A 230 7.02 -6.95 10.36
C PHE A 230 7.49 -8.27 9.74
N SER A 231 8.81 -8.50 9.68
CA SER A 231 9.36 -9.77 9.19
C SER A 231 9.11 -10.90 10.20
N LYS A 232 8.50 -12.01 9.76
CA LYS A 232 8.37 -13.25 10.55
C LYS A 232 9.72 -13.79 11.05
N SER A 233 10.83 -13.50 10.37
CA SER A 233 12.16 -13.96 10.79
C SER A 233 12.71 -13.23 12.02
N LYS A 234 12.04 -12.19 12.53
CA LYS A 234 12.52 -11.35 13.63
C LYS A 234 11.64 -11.36 14.89
N TRP A 235 10.81 -12.40 15.04
CA TRP A 235 9.95 -12.65 16.22
C TRP A 235 10.72 -12.60 17.56
N SER A 236 12.01 -12.93 17.56
CA SER A 236 12.88 -12.84 18.74
C SER A 236 12.91 -11.43 19.33
N ASN A 237 12.85 -10.39 18.50
CA ASN A 237 13.02 -9.01 18.96
C ASN A 237 11.75 -8.44 19.60
N HIS A 238 10.57 -9.02 19.33
CA HIS A 238 9.32 -8.58 19.94
C HIS A 238 9.16 -9.10 21.35
N ARG A 239 9.51 -10.38 21.58
CA ARG A 239 9.59 -10.92 22.95
C ARG A 239 10.58 -10.09 23.76
N MET A 240 11.75 -9.80 23.19
CA MET A 240 12.71 -8.88 23.81
C MET A 240 12.10 -7.49 24.07
N PHE A 241 11.39 -6.87 23.13
CA PHE A 241 10.74 -5.58 23.38
C PHE A 241 9.76 -5.63 24.55
N MET A 242 8.87 -6.62 24.57
CA MET A 242 7.89 -6.82 25.64
C MET A 242 8.59 -7.11 26.99
N ASP A 243 9.67 -7.89 26.97
CA ASP A 243 10.49 -8.21 28.13
C ASP A 243 11.31 -6.99 28.64
N HIS A 244 11.52 -5.97 27.80
CA HIS A 244 12.23 -4.73 28.16
C HIS A 244 11.29 -3.58 28.55
N LEU A 245 9.98 -3.77 28.45
CA LEU A 245 9.03 -2.80 29.00
C LEU A 245 9.17 -2.79 30.52
N SER A 246 9.30 -1.59 31.11
CA SER A 246 9.23 -1.47 32.56
C SER A 246 7.88 -2.03 33.06
N LEU A 247 7.86 -2.58 34.29
CA LEU A 247 6.65 -3.13 34.88
C LEU A 247 5.49 -2.10 34.87
N VAL A 248 5.82 -0.82 35.04
CA VAL A 248 4.89 0.31 34.99
C VAL A 248 4.33 0.52 33.58
N SER A 249 5.17 0.49 32.56
CA SER A 249 4.75 0.61 31.16
C SER A 249 3.90 -0.58 30.71
N TRP A 250 4.27 -1.78 31.17
CA TRP A 250 3.50 -2.99 30.94
C TRP A 250 2.10 -2.89 31.57
N HIS A 251 2.02 -2.54 32.85
CA HIS A 251 0.74 -2.34 33.53
C HIS A 251 -0.09 -1.22 32.88
N ALA A 252 0.50 -0.06 32.58
CA ALA A 252 -0.24 1.03 31.93
C ALA A 252 -0.80 0.62 30.56
N LEU A 253 -0.08 -0.23 29.81
CA LEU A 253 -0.56 -0.80 28.56
C LEU A 253 -1.73 -1.75 28.80
N CYS A 254 -1.60 -2.69 29.74
CA CYS A 254 -2.63 -3.68 30.08
C CYS A 254 -3.91 -3.05 30.67
N THR A 255 -3.78 -2.09 31.59
CA THR A 255 -4.94 -1.45 32.26
C THR A 255 -5.75 -0.59 31.28
N ARG A 256 -5.10 0.08 30.32
CA ARG A 256 -5.82 0.82 29.27
C ARG A 256 -6.58 -0.11 28.31
N ILE A 257 -6.03 -1.28 28.04
CA ILE A 257 -6.66 -2.32 27.22
C ILE A 257 -7.94 -2.85 27.88
N GLU A 258 -7.89 -3.15 29.18
CA GLU A 258 -9.04 -3.64 29.94
C GLU A 258 -10.15 -2.57 30.06
N SER A 259 -9.80 -1.29 30.10
CA SER A 259 -10.77 -0.18 30.13
C SER A 259 -11.46 0.10 28.78
N MET A 260 -11.04 -0.59 27.71
CA MET A 260 -11.61 -0.45 26.35
C MET A 260 -12.59 -1.57 25.98
N GLN A 261 -12.86 -2.51 26.89
CA GLN A 261 -13.89 -3.56 26.76
C GLN A 261 -15.19 -3.14 27.46
#